data_AF-A0A965ZLQ1-F1
#
_entry.id   AF-A0A965ZLQ1-F1
#
_cell.length_a   1.000
_cell.length_b   1.000
_cell.length_c   1.000
_cell.angle_alpha   90.00
_cell.angle_beta   90.00
_cell.angle_gamma   90.00
#
_symmetry.space_group_name_H-M   'P 1'
#
loop_
_entity.id
_entity.type
_entity.pdbx_description
1 polymer ?
#
loop_
_entity_poly.entity_id
_entity_poly.type
_entity_poly.pdbx_seq_one_letter_code
_entity_poly.pdbx_strand_id
1 'polypeptide(L)'
;MKKHRLKFYYLKYEVVDIRKMIKHCTDINNFVFSFYSADPDSYIQLIAFARTGTDCNDNTYSKYTDILQPYRKLALEIDGPVIMSNNYIPIAVMQSLIGDPDNQPDYLIFTPGLNDDNHIYYTVHPYKKSLGDTSPGNPDDYTITNPSPPATMGS
;
A
#
# COMPACT_ATOMS: atom_id res chain seq x y z
N MET A 1 14.60 30.08 4.69
CA MET A 1 13.90 28.92 5.32
C MET A 1 14.37 27.65 4.63
N LYS A 2 14.75 26.61 5.39
CA LYS A 2 14.99 25.28 4.81
C LYS A 2 13.65 24.75 4.30
N LYS A 3 13.55 24.43 3.01
CA LYS A 3 12.40 23.68 2.49
C LYS A 3 12.49 22.27 3.08
N HIS A 4 11.56 21.90 3.94
CA HIS A 4 11.45 20.52 4.42
C HIS A 4 10.81 19.70 3.29
N ARG A 5 11.63 18.87 2.63
CA ARG A 5 11.15 17.94 1.59
C ARG A 5 10.69 16.66 2.25
N LEU A 6 9.45 16.28 2.01
CA LEU A 6 8.98 14.95 2.36
C LEU A 6 9.34 14.00 1.22
N LYS A 7 9.79 12.80 1.59
CA LYS A 7 10.17 11.77 0.64
C LYS A 7 9.42 10.50 0.99
N PHE A 8 8.72 9.94 0.01
CA PHE A 8 7.93 8.72 0.15
C PHE A 8 8.55 7.64 -0.72
N TYR A 9 8.95 6.52 -0.13
CA TYR A 9 9.52 5.42 -0.89
C TYR A 9 8.50 4.82 -1.87
N TYR A 10 9.01 4.37 -3.01
CA TYR A 10 8.39 3.28 -3.74
C TYR A 10 8.64 2.02 -2.92
N LEU A 11 7.62 1.20 -2.74
CA LEU A 11 7.67 0.10 -1.79
C LEU A 11 7.37 -1.22 -2.48
N LYS A 12 7.91 -2.30 -1.95
CA LYS A 12 7.60 -3.67 -2.33
C LYS A 12 6.97 -4.40 -1.15
N TYR A 13 5.95 -5.21 -1.45
CA TYR A 13 5.33 -6.13 -0.49
C TYR A 13 5.33 -7.54 -1.07
N GLU A 14 6.08 -8.45 -0.45
CA GLU A 14 6.24 -9.81 -0.96
C GLU A 14 4.93 -10.60 -0.82
N VAL A 15 4.53 -11.32 -1.87
CA VAL A 15 3.27 -12.08 -1.88
C VAL A 15 3.26 -13.17 -0.81
N VAL A 16 4.42 -13.74 -0.51
CA VAL A 16 4.57 -14.72 0.57
C VAL A 16 4.18 -14.12 1.94
N ASP A 17 4.48 -12.86 2.20
CA ASP A 17 4.17 -12.22 3.48
C ASP A 17 2.70 -11.79 3.53
N ILE A 18 2.14 -11.31 2.41
CA ILE A 18 0.69 -11.07 2.28
C ILE A 18 -0.09 -12.35 2.60
N ARG A 19 0.29 -13.50 2.02
CA ARG A 19 -0.37 -14.78 2.29
C ARG A 19 -0.20 -15.23 3.75
N LYS A 20 0.96 -14.98 4.37
CA LYS A 20 1.13 -15.23 5.81
C LYS A 20 0.15 -14.39 6.61
N MET A 21 0.00 -13.10 6.34
CA MET A 21 -0.96 -12.24 7.04
C MET A 21 -2.39 -12.78 6.90
N ILE A 22 -2.82 -13.15 5.69
CA ILE A 22 -4.14 -13.77 5.43
C ILE A 22 -4.32 -15.05 6.24
N LYS A 23 -3.29 -15.89 6.29
CA LYS A 23 -3.35 -17.15 7.05
C LYS A 23 -3.45 -16.92 8.56
N HIS A 24 -2.80 -15.87 9.08
CA HIS A 24 -2.77 -15.59 10.52
C HIS A 24 -4.00 -14.81 11.00
N CYS A 25 -4.64 -14.03 10.13
CA CYS A 25 -5.82 -13.26 10.47
C CYS A 25 -6.99 -13.75 9.61
N THR A 26 -7.81 -14.64 10.17
CA THR A 26 -8.83 -15.39 9.41
C THR A 26 -10.07 -14.57 9.05
N ASP A 27 -10.25 -13.41 9.67
CA ASP A 27 -11.42 -12.52 9.57
C ASP A 27 -11.04 -11.11 9.08
N ILE A 28 -10.00 -11.02 8.23
CA ILE A 28 -9.60 -9.75 7.61
C ILE A 28 -10.72 -9.23 6.71
N ASN A 29 -11.05 -7.95 6.88
CA ASN A 29 -11.83 -7.20 5.90
C ASN A 29 -10.96 -6.34 4.98
N ASN A 30 -9.91 -5.72 5.52
CA ASN A 30 -9.03 -4.80 4.80
C ASN A 30 -7.57 -4.99 5.23
N PHE A 31 -6.66 -4.82 4.28
CA PHE A 31 -5.29 -4.45 4.55
C PHE A 31 -5.23 -2.94 4.78
N VAL A 32 -4.58 -2.53 5.85
CA VAL A 32 -4.38 -1.13 6.22
C VAL A 32 -2.90 -0.82 6.16
N PHE A 33 -2.54 0.19 5.37
CA PHE A 33 -1.18 0.64 5.20
C PHE A 33 -1.05 2.03 5.84
N SER A 34 -0.36 2.09 6.97
CA SER A 34 -0.07 3.34 7.68
C SER A 34 1.35 3.80 7.38
N PHE A 35 1.57 5.10 7.46
CA PHE A 35 2.91 5.68 7.28
C PHE A 35 3.82 5.27 8.43
N TYR A 36 5.02 4.82 8.08
CA TYR A 36 6.06 4.40 8.99
C TYR A 36 7.37 5.11 8.65
N SER A 37 8.04 5.65 9.66
CA SER A 37 9.41 6.13 9.54
C SER A 37 10.24 5.53 10.66
N ALA A 38 11.30 4.82 10.31
CA ALA A 38 12.22 4.22 11.29
C ALA A 38 13.18 5.27 11.86
N ASP A 39 13.46 6.34 11.10
CA ASP A 39 14.41 7.39 11.44
C ASP A 39 13.85 8.75 10.96
N PRO A 40 13.90 9.82 11.77
CA PRO A 40 13.48 11.17 11.37
C PRO A 40 14.02 11.67 10.03
N ASP A 41 15.22 11.22 9.64
CA ASP A 41 15.89 11.63 8.40
C ASP A 41 15.70 10.62 7.24
N SER A 42 15.02 9.50 7.50
CA SER A 42 14.72 8.49 6.47
C SER A 42 13.47 8.84 5.66
N TYR A 43 13.34 8.25 4.47
CA TYR A 43 12.13 8.44 3.67
C TYR A 43 10.99 7.62 4.27
N ILE A 44 9.78 8.12 4.12
CA ILE A 44 8.57 7.55 4.66
C ILE A 44 8.26 6.24 3.92
N GLN A 45 7.99 5.20 4.70
CA GLN A 45 7.60 3.86 4.30
C GLN A 45 6.15 3.59 4.70
N LEU A 46 5.67 2.37 4.43
CA LEU A 46 4.39 1.88 4.92
C LEU A 46 4.60 0.66 5.82
N ILE A 47 3.76 0.55 6.83
CA ILE A 47 3.56 -0.67 7.61
C ILE A 47 2.14 -1.17 7.37
N ALA A 48 2.02 -2.46 7.06
CA ALA A 48 0.77 -3.15 6.83
C ALA A 48 0.22 -3.77 8.12
N PHE A 49 -1.08 -3.63 8.30
CA PHE A 49 -1.89 -4.31 9.30
C PHE A 49 -3.06 -4.98 8.60
N ALA A 50 -3.57 -6.04 9.21
CA ALA A 50 -4.89 -6.56 8.91
C ALA A 50 -5.91 -5.84 9.80
N ARG A 51 -6.95 -5.26 9.22
CA ARG A 51 -8.15 -4.85 9.95
C ARG A 51 -9.11 -6.03 9.93
N THR A 52 -9.54 -6.46 11.11
CA THR A 52 -10.41 -7.62 11.30
C THR A 52 -11.77 -7.19 11.79
N GLY A 53 -12.78 -8.00 11.50
CA GLY A 53 -14.17 -7.76 11.91
C GLY A 53 -15.14 -7.74 10.73
N THR A 54 -16.41 -7.99 11.06
CA THR A 54 -17.49 -8.14 10.06
C THR A 54 -18.36 -6.89 9.93
N ASP A 55 -18.26 -5.96 10.88
CA ASP A 55 -18.92 -4.66 10.86
C ASP A 55 -17.94 -3.56 10.42
N CYS A 56 -18.44 -2.55 9.68
CA CYS A 56 -17.68 -1.34 9.37
C CYS A 56 -17.29 -0.54 10.62
N ASN A 57 -17.92 -0.79 11.77
CA ASN A 57 -17.57 -0.23 13.08
C ASN A 57 -16.47 -1.00 13.82
N ASP A 58 -16.14 -2.24 13.40
CA ASP A 58 -15.05 -2.99 14.00
C ASP A 58 -13.71 -2.40 13.55
N ASN A 59 -13.03 -1.72 14.48
CA ASN A 59 -11.73 -1.08 14.28
C ASN A 59 -10.59 -1.90 14.89
N THR A 60 -10.75 -3.22 14.94
CA THR A 60 -9.72 -4.09 15.50
C THR A 60 -8.61 -4.30 14.48
N TYR A 61 -7.38 -4.02 14.88
CA TYR A 61 -6.18 -4.24 14.08
C TYR A 61 -5.44 -5.48 14.55
N SER A 62 -4.90 -6.25 13.62
CA SER A 62 -4.07 -7.41 13.89
C SER A 62 -2.79 -6.98 14.61
N LYS A 63 -2.31 -7.84 15.52
CA LYS A 63 -0.95 -7.72 16.08
C LYS A 63 0.13 -8.12 15.07
N TYR A 64 -0.24 -8.89 14.05
CA TYR A 64 0.64 -9.27 12.96
C TYR A 64 0.80 -8.06 12.02
N THR A 65 2.04 -7.65 11.75
CA THR A 65 2.36 -6.48 10.93
C THR A 65 3.55 -6.75 10.02
N ASP A 66 3.55 -6.11 8.85
CA ASP A 66 4.66 -6.21 7.89
C ASP A 66 5.12 -4.80 7.50
N ILE A 67 6.40 -4.47 7.69
CA ILE A 67 6.97 -3.24 7.18
C ILE A 67 7.34 -3.46 5.71
N LEU A 68 6.71 -2.70 4.82
CA LEU A 68 6.99 -2.78 3.39
C LEU A 68 8.41 -2.29 3.12
N GLN A 69 9.10 -3.00 2.24
CA GLN A 69 10.52 -2.73 1.97
C GLN A 69 10.66 -1.70 0.84
N PRO A 70 11.72 -0.88 0.83
CA PRO A 70 12.00 -0.01 -0.32
C PRO A 70 12.16 -0.80 -1.61
N TYR A 71 11.44 -0.39 -2.66
CA TYR A 71 11.64 -0.85 -4.02
C TYR A 71 12.68 0.04 -4.71
N ARG A 72 13.91 -0.49 -4.84
CA ARG A 72 15.07 0.25 -5.36
C ARG A 72 15.32 1.53 -4.54
N LYS A 73 16.06 2.50 -5.10
CA LYS A 73 16.28 3.83 -4.50
C LYS A 73 15.34 4.88 -5.11
N LEU A 74 14.07 4.52 -5.30
CA LEU A 74 13.06 5.38 -5.90
C LEU A 74 12.17 6.00 -4.81
N ALA A 75 11.82 7.27 -4.99
CA ALA A 75 10.95 7.99 -4.07
C ALA A 75 10.18 9.11 -4.79
N LEU A 76 9.00 9.42 -4.28
CA LEU A 76 8.30 10.66 -4.58
C LEU A 76 8.80 11.74 -3.62
N GLU A 77 9.35 12.83 -4.16
CA GLU A 77 9.75 14.00 -3.37
C GLU A 77 8.67 15.08 -3.50
N ILE A 78 8.21 15.60 -2.36
CA ILE A 78 7.19 16.64 -2.31
C ILE A 78 7.71 17.86 -1.55
N ASP A 79 7.60 19.01 -2.21
CA ASP A 79 7.84 20.33 -1.64
C ASP A 79 6.50 20.90 -1.13
N GLY A 80 6.15 20.67 0.14
CA GLY A 80 4.94 21.28 0.72
C GLY A 80 4.25 20.41 1.78
N PRO A 81 3.16 20.93 2.38
CA PRO A 81 2.29 20.15 3.24
C PRO A 81 1.56 19.07 2.45
N VAL A 82 1.29 17.94 3.10
CA VAL A 82 0.55 16.82 2.54
C VAL A 82 -0.38 16.24 3.58
N ILE A 83 -1.45 15.58 3.13
CA ILE A 83 -2.39 14.87 3.97
C ILE A 83 -2.03 13.38 3.95
N MET A 84 -1.72 12.85 5.13
CA MET A 84 -1.32 11.47 5.34
C MET A 84 -2.44 10.70 6.07
N SER A 85 -3.34 10.11 5.31
CA SER A 85 -4.35 9.17 5.81
C SER A 85 -3.93 7.72 5.55
N ASN A 86 -4.41 6.80 6.39
CA ASN A 86 -4.23 5.36 6.12
C ASN A 86 -4.72 5.01 4.71
N ASN A 87 -4.03 4.07 4.10
CA ASN A 87 -4.35 3.52 2.79
C ASN A 87 -5.02 2.15 3.00
N TYR A 88 -6.15 1.90 2.36
CA TYR A 88 -6.97 0.70 2.60
C TYR A 88 -7.13 -0.10 1.32
N ILE A 89 -6.86 -1.41 1.39
CA ILE A 89 -7.15 -2.34 0.30
C ILE A 89 -8.04 -3.45 0.84
N PRO A 90 -9.29 -3.60 0.35
CA PRO A 90 -10.16 -4.70 0.74
C PRO A 90 -9.51 -6.05 0.47
N ILE A 91 -9.76 -7.05 1.32
CA ILE A 91 -9.15 -8.38 1.17
C ILE A 91 -9.42 -8.99 -0.20
N ALA A 92 -10.63 -8.81 -0.75
CA ALA A 92 -10.97 -9.33 -2.07
C ALA A 92 -10.08 -8.74 -3.18
N VAL A 93 -9.77 -7.44 -3.09
CA VAL A 93 -8.88 -6.76 -4.04
C VAL A 93 -7.45 -7.23 -3.85
N MET A 94 -6.99 -7.36 -2.60
CA MET A 94 -5.67 -7.90 -2.30
C MET A 94 -5.51 -9.34 -2.83
N GLN A 95 -6.54 -10.18 -2.66
CA GLN A 95 -6.58 -11.55 -3.19
C GLN A 95 -6.50 -11.56 -4.72
N SER A 96 -7.22 -10.65 -5.39
CA SER A 96 -7.11 -10.49 -6.85
C SER A 96 -5.70 -10.09 -7.28
N LEU A 97 -5.03 -9.20 -6.55
CA LEU A 97 -3.68 -8.74 -6.87
C LEU A 97 -2.62 -9.83 -6.72
N ILE A 98 -2.74 -10.68 -5.69
CA ILE A 98 -1.77 -11.77 -5.46
C ILE A 98 -2.09 -13.05 -6.24
N GLY A 99 -3.25 -13.11 -6.91
CA GLY A 99 -3.69 -14.22 -7.75
C GLY A 99 -3.71 -15.59 -7.06
N ASP A 100 -3.81 -16.63 -7.89
CA ASP A 100 -3.71 -18.02 -7.44
C ASP A 100 -2.25 -18.44 -7.18
N PRO A 101 -2.00 -19.35 -6.22
CA PRO A 101 -0.64 -19.79 -5.88
C PRO A 101 0.18 -20.31 -7.06
N ASP A 102 -0.46 -20.93 -8.04
CA ASP A 102 0.22 -21.54 -9.20
C ASP A 102 0.67 -20.51 -10.25
N ASN A 103 0.10 -19.30 -10.24
CA ASN A 103 0.46 -18.22 -11.16
C ASN A 103 0.48 -16.85 -10.46
N GLN A 104 1.07 -16.80 -9.28
CA GLN A 104 1.17 -15.57 -8.50
C GLN A 104 2.32 -14.66 -8.98
N PRO A 105 2.20 -13.33 -8.79
CA PRO A 105 3.36 -12.45 -8.76
C PRO A 105 4.28 -12.81 -7.59
N ASP A 106 5.52 -12.36 -7.66
CA ASP A 106 6.49 -12.53 -6.56
C ASP A 106 6.23 -11.48 -5.47
N TYR A 107 5.94 -10.24 -5.88
CA TYR A 107 5.67 -9.13 -4.99
C TYR A 107 4.73 -8.11 -5.65
N LEU A 108 4.15 -7.25 -4.83
CA LEU A 108 3.40 -6.06 -5.26
C LEU A 108 4.29 -4.83 -5.14
N ILE A 109 4.22 -3.94 -6.13
CA ILE A 109 4.90 -2.63 -6.10
C ILE A 109 3.88 -1.56 -5.73
N PHE A 110 4.19 -0.78 -4.71
CA PHE A 110 3.43 0.35 -4.22
C PHE A 110 4.14 1.64 -4.66
N THR A 111 3.51 2.36 -5.57
CA THR A 111 4.02 3.61 -6.12
C THR A 111 3.28 4.80 -5.49
N PRO A 112 3.96 5.67 -4.73
CA PRO A 112 3.33 6.84 -4.12
C PRO A 112 2.91 7.85 -5.20
N GLY A 113 1.76 8.47 -4.97
CA GLY A 113 1.23 9.59 -5.73
C GLY A 113 0.63 10.65 -4.81
N LEU A 114 0.35 11.83 -5.37
CA LEU A 114 -0.31 12.94 -4.71
C LEU A 114 -1.53 13.31 -5.55
N ASN A 115 -2.72 13.36 -4.94
CA ASN A 115 -3.92 13.80 -5.65
C ASN A 115 -4.07 15.33 -5.58
N ASP A 116 -5.11 15.86 -6.22
CA ASP A 116 -5.38 17.30 -6.29
C ASP A 116 -5.63 17.94 -4.90
N ASP A 117 -6.06 17.15 -3.92
CA ASP A 117 -6.30 17.57 -2.53
C ASP A 117 -5.06 17.45 -1.63
N ASN A 118 -3.89 17.14 -2.20
CA ASN A 118 -2.63 16.85 -1.49
C ASN A 118 -2.69 15.62 -0.56
N HIS A 119 -3.60 14.68 -0.78
CA HIS A 119 -3.57 13.38 -0.13
C HIS A 119 -2.55 12.46 -0.78
N ILE A 120 -1.70 11.84 0.05
CA ILE A 120 -0.80 10.78 -0.39
C ILE A 120 -1.58 9.49 -0.55
N TYR A 121 -1.49 8.90 -1.74
CA TYR A 121 -2.03 7.58 -2.04
C TYR A 121 -0.96 6.70 -2.68
N TYR A 122 -1.24 5.41 -2.80
CA TYR A 122 -0.37 4.48 -3.51
C TYR A 122 -1.14 3.80 -4.64
N THR A 123 -0.47 3.63 -5.77
CA THR A 123 -0.92 2.75 -6.85
C THR A 123 -0.20 1.42 -6.69
N VAL A 124 -0.93 0.31 -6.79
CA VAL A 124 -0.43 -1.04 -6.52
C VAL A 124 -0.48 -1.88 -7.79
N HIS A 125 0.66 -2.48 -8.13
CA HIS A 125 0.81 -3.35 -9.30
C HIS A 125 1.43 -4.69 -8.93
N PRO A 126 0.91 -5.81 -9.47
CA PRO A 126 1.58 -7.10 -9.35
C PRO A 126 2.87 -7.14 -10.19
N TYR A 127 3.92 -7.75 -9.65
CA TYR A 127 5.20 -7.91 -10.34
C TYR A 127 5.70 -9.35 -10.26
N LYS A 128 6.12 -9.89 -11.41
CA LYS A 128 6.74 -11.22 -11.52
C LYS A 128 8.20 -11.05 -11.95
N LYS A 129 9.12 -11.61 -11.18
CA LYS A 129 10.56 -11.56 -11.39
C LYS A 129 10.94 -12.52 -12.51
N SER A 130 10.96 -12.05 -13.75
CA SER A 130 11.59 -12.79 -14.84
C SER A 130 13.12 -12.87 -14.61
N LEU A 131 13.78 -13.88 -15.22
CA LEU A 131 15.24 -14.09 -15.21
C LEU A 131 16.07 -12.94 -15.85
N GLY A 132 15.43 -11.82 -16.16
CA GLY A 132 16.02 -10.54 -16.53
C GLY A 132 14.95 -9.48 -16.26
N ASP A 133 15.27 -8.50 -15.43
CA ASP A 133 14.36 -7.47 -14.89
C ASP A 133 13.68 -6.71 -16.04
N THR A 134 12.52 -7.18 -16.51
CA THR A 134 11.82 -6.57 -17.64
C THR A 134 10.33 -6.44 -17.35
N SER A 135 9.96 -5.17 -17.17
CA SER A 135 8.65 -4.55 -17.14
C SER A 135 7.76 -4.82 -15.92
N PRO A 136 7.21 -3.74 -15.32
CA PRO A 136 6.00 -3.83 -14.50
C PRO A 136 4.90 -4.57 -15.28
N GLY A 137 4.02 -5.28 -14.57
CA GLY A 137 2.81 -5.84 -15.18
C GLY A 137 2.02 -4.81 -15.99
N ASN A 138 1.12 -5.29 -16.85
CA ASN A 138 0.36 -4.47 -17.78
C ASN A 138 -0.15 -3.18 -17.07
N PRO A 139 0.16 -1.96 -17.56
CA PRO A 139 -0.14 -0.72 -16.85
C PRO A 139 -1.63 -0.48 -16.62
N ASP A 140 -2.51 -1.29 -17.23
CA ASP A 140 -3.95 -1.28 -17.04
C ASP A 140 -4.42 -2.10 -15.82
N ASP A 141 -3.59 -2.99 -15.27
CA ASP A 141 -3.89 -3.76 -14.05
C ASP A 141 -3.30 -3.05 -12.83
N TYR A 142 -4.05 -2.11 -12.27
CA TYR A 142 -3.66 -1.38 -11.07
C TYR A 142 -4.80 -1.13 -10.11
N THR A 143 -4.47 -1.10 -8.83
CA THR A 143 -5.40 -0.72 -7.77
C THR A 143 -4.89 0.53 -7.08
N ILE A 144 -5.76 1.51 -6.89
CA ILE A 144 -5.47 2.69 -6.06
C ILE A 144 -5.91 2.37 -4.63
N THR A 145 -5.04 2.62 -3.66
CA THR A 145 -5.27 2.29 -2.24
C THR A 145 -6.26 3.21 -1.52
N ASN A 146 -6.76 4.24 -2.19
CA ASN A 146 -7.71 5.23 -1.67
C ASN A 146 -8.43 5.90 -2.86
N PRO A 147 -9.29 5.20 -3.63
CA PRO A 147 -10.10 5.85 -4.64
C PRO A 147 -11.09 6.76 -3.88
N SER A 148 -10.80 8.05 -3.81
CA SER A 148 -11.68 9.01 -3.14
C SER A 148 -13.05 8.99 -3.81
N PRO A 149 -14.17 8.84 -3.08
CA PRO A 149 -15.45 9.30 -3.60
C PRO A 149 -15.53 10.84 -3.49
N PRO A 150 -16.24 11.56 -4.37
CA PRO A 150 -16.64 12.92 -4.06
C PRO A 150 -17.55 12.87 -2.83
N ALA A 151 -17.27 13.70 -1.83
CA ALA A 151 -18.14 13.86 -0.68
C ALA A 151 -19.52 14.33 -1.16
N THR A 152 -20.52 13.45 -1.11
CA THR A 152 -21.92 13.85 -1.30
C THR A 152 -22.48 14.21 0.06
N MET A 153 -22.70 15.50 0.31
CA MET A 153 -23.61 15.92 1.36
C MET A 153 -25.02 15.47 0.95
N GLY A 154 -25.58 14.52 1.68
CA GLY A 154 -26.99 14.17 1.55
C GLY A 154 -27.84 15.40 1.88
N SER A 155 -28.65 15.81 0.92
CA SER A 155 -29.71 16.81 1.07
C SER A 155 -30.82 16.33 2.00
#